data_AF-X0U7F7-F1
#
_entry.id   AF-X0U7F7-F1
#
_cell.length_a   1.000
_cell.length_b   1.000
_cell.length_c   1.000
_cell.angle_alpha   90.00
_cell.angle_beta   90.00
_cell.angle_gamma   90.00
#
_symmetry.space_group_name_H-M   'P 1'
#
loop_
_entity.id
_entity.type
_entity.pdbx_description
1 polymer ?
#
loop_
_entity_poly.entity_id
_entity_poly.type
_entity_poly.pdbx_seq_one_letter_code
_entity_poly.pdbx_strand_id
1 'polypeptide(L)'
;EDVEDEFDILGLLASRGIVEPVDYEEMWQGMPEFEQEDKTEIKSIKINFATQEDIDRFSELIGQNITEKTRSIWYPEQEISSYVKVRFTDE
;
A
#
# COMPACT_ATOMS: atom_id res chain seq x y z
N GLU A 1 -26.53 25.33 -3.71
CA GLU A 1 -26.13 25.63 -2.34
C GLU A 1 -26.98 24.78 -1.43
N ASP A 2 -26.37 24.32 -0.34
CA ASP A 2 -27.01 23.67 0.81
C ASP A 2 -27.37 22.19 0.68
N VAL A 3 -26.37 21.34 0.95
CA VAL A 3 -26.57 20.03 1.59
C VAL A 3 -25.51 19.89 2.69
N GLU A 4 -25.57 20.75 3.72
CA GLU A 4 -24.66 20.71 4.89
C GLU A 4 -25.44 20.53 6.21
N ASP A 5 -26.66 20.00 6.17
CA ASP A 5 -27.45 19.68 7.37
C ASP A 5 -27.51 18.17 7.63
N GLU A 6 -26.36 17.48 7.58
CA GLU A 6 -26.23 16.22 8.32
C GLU A 6 -26.02 16.59 9.79
N PHE A 7 -27.10 16.53 10.57
CA PHE A 7 -27.13 16.70 12.02
C PHE A 7 -25.85 16.14 12.66
N ASP A 8 -25.09 16.99 13.35
CA ASP A 8 -23.93 16.59 14.15
C ASP A 8 -24.41 15.81 15.39
N ILE A 9 -24.74 14.54 15.17
CA ILE A 9 -25.19 13.58 16.18
C ILE A 9 -24.12 13.43 17.26
N LEU A 10 -22.83 13.54 16.91
CA LEU A 10 -21.72 13.41 17.86
C LEU A 10 -21.67 14.61 18.82
N GLY A 11 -21.78 15.83 18.30
CA GLY A 11 -21.88 17.04 19.13
C GLY A 11 -23.12 17.02 20.06
N LEU A 12 -24.24 16.49 19.58
CA LEU A 12 -25.46 16.35 20.39
C LEU A 12 -25.30 15.32 21.51
N LEU A 13 -24.65 14.18 21.25
CA LEU A 13 -24.41 13.13 22.26
C LEU A 13 -23.38 13.58 23.31
N ALA A 14 -22.37 14.36 22.92
CA ALA A 14 -21.38 14.94 23.82
C ALA A 14 -22.00 15.97 24.77
N SER A 15 -22.83 16.88 24.24
CA SER A 15 -23.54 17.87 25.08
C SER A 15 -24.51 17.23 26.09
N ARG A 16 -24.99 16.01 25.79
CA ARG A 16 -25.89 15.23 26.65
C ARG A 16 -25.16 14.29 27.60
N GLY A 17 -23.82 14.31 27.60
CA GLY A 17 -22.96 13.51 28.48
C GLY A 17 -23.02 12.00 28.23
N ILE A 18 -23.47 11.59 27.03
CA ILE A 18 -23.61 10.17 26.65
C ILE A 18 -22.27 9.62 26.14
N VAL A 19 -21.44 10.47 25.53
CA VAL A 19 -20.12 10.15 24.99
C VAL A 19 -19.20 11.32 25.33
N GLU A 20 -17.96 11.07 25.73
CA GLU A 20 -17.00 12.16 25.91
C GLU A 20 -16.59 12.72 24.53
N PRO A 21 -16.38 14.05 24.41
CA PRO A 21 -15.94 14.64 23.16
C PRO A 21 -14.54 14.11 22.84
N VAL A 22 -14.46 13.27 21.82
CA VAL A 22 -13.18 12.75 21.31
C VAL A 22 -12.62 13.81 20.37
N ASP A 23 -11.54 14.46 20.80
CA ASP A 23 -10.80 15.40 19.95
C ASP A 23 -9.92 14.62 18.97
N TYR A 24 -10.40 14.51 17.73
CA TYR A 24 -9.66 13.87 16.66
C TYR A 24 -8.37 14.63 16.32
N GLU A 25 -8.30 15.95 16.52
CA GLU A 25 -7.06 16.69 16.23
C GLU A 25 -5.98 16.37 17.26
N GLU A 26 -6.34 16.18 18.53
CA GLU A 26 -5.40 15.71 19.57
C GLU A 26 -4.91 14.28 19.32
N MET A 27 -5.77 13.37 18.85
CA MET A 27 -5.37 11.98 18.60
C MET A 27 -4.41 11.82 17.41
N TRP A 28 -4.33 12.80 16.51
CA TRP A 28 -3.41 12.79 15.37
C TRP A 28 -2.08 13.54 15.66
N GLN A 29 -1.95 14.13 16.86
CA GLN A 29 -0.69 14.73 17.32
C GLN A 29 0.38 13.64 17.50
N GLY A 30 1.47 13.74 16.74
CA GLY A 30 2.62 12.83 16.88
C GLY A 30 2.62 11.61 15.97
N MET A 31 1.68 11.48 15.03
CA MET A 31 1.84 10.51 13.94
C MET A 31 3.04 10.91 13.07
N PRO A 32 4.09 10.07 12.96
CA PRO A 32 5.21 10.36 12.08
C PRO A 32 4.74 10.39 10.62
N GLU A 33 5.35 11.26 9.82
CA GLU A 33 5.12 11.29 8.38
C GLU A 33 5.66 9.99 7.77
N PHE A 34 4.84 9.29 6.98
CA PHE A 34 5.26 8.06 6.31
C PHE A 34 6.06 8.42 5.06
N GLU A 35 7.38 8.40 5.15
CA GLU A 35 8.27 8.57 3.99
C GLU A 35 8.43 7.24 3.26
N GLN A 36 7.88 7.15 2.06
CA GLN A 36 8.11 6.04 1.13
C GLN A 36 9.10 6.50 0.04
N GLU A 37 10.22 5.80 -0.08
CA GLU A 37 11.12 5.98 -1.23
C GLU A 37 10.37 5.66 -2.53
N ASP A 38 10.53 6.52 -3.55
CA ASP A 38 9.92 6.30 -4.86
C ASP A 38 10.56 5.06 -5.52
N LYS A 39 9.80 3.96 -5.49
CA LYS A 39 10.16 2.66 -6.09
C LYS A 39 9.48 2.45 -7.44
N THR A 40 9.10 3.52 -8.13
CA THR A 40 8.43 3.43 -9.44
C THR A 40 9.42 2.98 -10.51
N GLU A 41 8.98 2.13 -11.44
CA GLU A 41 9.80 1.72 -12.56
C GLU A 41 10.06 2.90 -13.51
N ILE A 42 11.29 3.00 -14.03
CA ILE A 42 11.59 3.97 -15.09
C ILE A 42 10.79 3.64 -16.36
N LYS A 43 10.61 2.34 -16.64
CA LYS A 43 9.85 1.83 -17.78
C LYS A 43 9.47 0.37 -17.61
N SER A 44 8.24 0.04 -17.99
CA SER A 44 7.75 -1.34 -18.09
C SER A 44 7.61 -1.79 -19.55
N ILE A 45 7.91 -3.05 -19.85
CA ILE A 45 7.80 -3.66 -21.18
C ILE A 45 7.02 -4.97 -21.07
N LYS A 46 6.03 -5.16 -21.95
CA LYS A 46 5.31 -6.43 -22.08
C LYS A 46 5.96 -7.31 -23.14
N ILE A 47 6.45 -8.47 -22.74
CA ILE A 47 7.03 -9.49 -23.63
C ILE A 47 6.02 -10.63 -23.76
N ASN A 48 5.66 -11.01 -24.99
CA ASN A 48 4.82 -12.18 -25.25
C ASN A 48 5.73 -13.31 -25.74
N PHE A 49 5.65 -14.48 -25.10
CA PHE A 49 6.41 -15.67 -25.49
C PHE A 49 5.54 -16.59 -26.35
N ALA A 50 6.15 -17.26 -27.33
CA ALA A 50 5.45 -18.18 -28.22
C ALA A 50 5.33 -19.58 -27.63
N THR A 51 6.35 -20.02 -26.89
CA THR A 51 6.43 -21.35 -26.28
C THR A 51 6.94 -21.29 -24.85
N GLN A 52 6.73 -22.37 -24.09
CA GLN A 52 7.28 -22.50 -22.74
C GLN A 52 8.81 -22.56 -22.75
N GLU A 53 9.42 -23.21 -23.74
CA GLU A 53 10.88 -23.27 -23.88
C GLU A 53 11.51 -21.88 -24.04
N ASP A 54 10.82 -20.93 -24.66
CA ASP A 54 11.31 -19.56 -24.81
C ASP A 54 11.30 -18.81 -23.48
N ILE A 55 10.35 -19.14 -22.59
CA ILE A 55 10.31 -18.62 -21.22
C ILE A 55 11.50 -19.18 -20.43
N ASP A 56 11.77 -20.48 -20.55
CA ASP A 56 12.87 -21.14 -19.84
C ASP A 56 14.23 -20.57 -20.30
N ARG A 57 14.43 -20.42 -21.62
CA ARG A 57 15.64 -19.77 -22.16
C ARG A 57 15.77 -18.33 -21.70
N PHE A 58 14.67 -17.57 -21.67
CA PHE A 58 14.70 -16.19 -21.18
C PHE A 58 15.02 -16.11 -19.69
N SER A 59 14.46 -17.01 -18.89
CA SER A 59 14.75 -17.18 -17.46
C SER A 59 16.24 -17.44 -17.21
N GLU A 60 16.85 -18.34 -17.99
CA GLU A 60 18.30 -18.61 -17.94
C GLU A 60 19.15 -17.40 -18.36
N LEU A 61 18.74 -16.70 -19.42
CA LEU A 61 19.47 -15.54 -19.95
C LEU A 61 19.53 -14.37 -18.95
N ILE A 62 18.44 -14.11 -18.24
CA ILE A 62 18.40 -13.05 -17.22
C ILE A 62 18.89 -13.52 -15.85
N GLY A 63 19.08 -14.83 -15.66
CA GLY A 63 19.51 -15.44 -14.41
C GLY A 63 18.45 -15.40 -13.29
N GLN A 64 17.17 -15.27 -13.64
CA GLN A 64 16.06 -15.22 -12.68
C GLN A 64 15.04 -16.29 -13.00
N ASN A 65 14.49 -16.96 -11.98
CA ASN A 65 13.51 -18.02 -12.19
C ASN A 65 12.11 -17.46 -12.47
N ILE A 66 11.58 -17.69 -13.68
CA ILE A 66 10.23 -17.27 -14.07
C ILE A 66 9.30 -18.48 -13.95
N THR A 67 8.37 -18.42 -13.01
CA THR A 67 7.33 -19.45 -12.83
C THR A 67 6.01 -19.00 -13.47
N GLU A 68 5.08 -19.91 -13.71
CA GLU A 68 3.73 -19.57 -14.20
C GLU A 68 2.97 -18.59 -13.29
N LYS A 69 3.34 -18.50 -12.01
CA LYS A 69 2.74 -17.58 -11.03
C LYS A 69 3.41 -16.20 -11.04
N THR A 70 4.54 -16.05 -11.72
CA THR A 70 5.29 -14.79 -11.77
C THR A 70 4.52 -13.78 -12.63
N ARG A 71 4.04 -12.71 -11.99
CA ARG A 71 3.23 -11.67 -12.67
C ARG A 71 4.08 -10.59 -13.35
N SER A 72 5.20 -10.25 -12.73
CA SER A 72 6.17 -9.27 -13.21
C SER A 72 7.52 -9.56 -12.56
N ILE A 73 8.58 -9.08 -13.19
CA ILE A 73 9.95 -9.18 -12.70
C ILE A 73 10.62 -7.81 -12.79
N TRP A 74 11.56 -7.57 -11.89
CA TRP A 74 12.46 -6.43 -11.97
C TRP A 74 13.80 -6.88 -12.51
N TYR A 75 14.38 -6.07 -13.38
CA TYR A 75 15.73 -6.29 -13.89
C TYR A 75 16.58 -5.03 -13.71
N PRO A 76 17.72 -5.09 -13.00
CA PRO A 76 18.27 -6.27 -12.30
C PRO A 76 17.38 -6.73 -11.14
N GLU A 77 17.60 -7.96 -10.62
CA GLU A 77 16.79 -8.52 -9.53
C GLU A 77 16.74 -7.57 -8.33
N GLN A 78 15.53 -7.30 -7.83
CA GLN A 78 15.32 -6.43 -6.67
C GLN A 78 14.56 -7.17 -5.57
N GLU A 79 14.94 -6.95 -4.32
CA GLU A 79 14.21 -7.46 -3.17
C GLU A 79 12.89 -6.70 -3.00
N ILE A 80 11.78 -7.40 -3.24
CA ILE A 80 10.45 -6.86 -3.00
C ILE A 80 10.17 -6.95 -1.49
N SER A 81 10.50 -5.89 -0.75
CA SER A 81 10.16 -5.79 0.67
C SER A 81 8.64 -5.70 0.83
N SER A 82 8.00 -6.74 1.36
CA SER A 82 6.60 -6.64 1.75
C SER A 82 6.48 -5.90 3.09
N TYR A 83 5.89 -4.70 3.11
CA TYR A 83 5.68 -3.89 4.32
C TYR A 83 4.53 -4.42 5.21
N VAL A 84 4.32 -5.75 5.26
CA VAL A 84 3.09 -6.36 5.80
C VAL A 84 3.12 -6.57 7.32
N LYS A 85 4.10 -6.04 8.08
CA LYS A 85 4.12 -6.27 9.53
C LYS A 85 4.73 -5.16 10.38
N VAL A 86 4.12 -3.99 10.36
CA VAL A 86 4.12 -3.11 11.55
C VAL A 86 2.78 -3.30 12.25
N ARG A 87 2.77 -4.08 13.34
CA ARG A 87 1.67 -4.05 14.30
C ARG A 87 2.06 -3.02 15.35
N PHE A 88 1.30 -1.94 15.46
CA PHE A 88 1.39 -1.04 16.61
C PHE A 88 0.95 -1.83 17.84
N THR A 89 1.86 -2.03 18.79
CA THR A 89 1.53 -2.44 20.16
C THR A 89 1.57 -1.16 20.97
N ASP A 90 0.40 -0.70 21.39
CA ASP A 90 0.22 0.33 22.40
C ASP A 90 0.59 -0.33 23.74
N GLU A 91 1.66 0.16 24.41
CA GLU A 91 2.03 -0.23 25.78
C GLU A 91 1.62 0.89 26.74
#